data_AF-A0A7T4QYL7-F1
#
_entry.id   AF-A0A7T4QYL7-F1
#
_cell.length_a   1.000
_cell.length_b   1.000
_cell.length_c   1.000
_cell.angle_alpha   90.00
_cell.angle_beta   90.00
_cell.angle_gamma   90.00
#
_symmetry.space_group_name_H-M   'P 1'
#
loop_
_entity.id
_entity.type
_entity.pdbx_description
1 polymer ?
#
loop_
_entity_poly.entity_id
_entity_poly.type
_entity_poly.pdbx_seq_one_letter_code
_entity_poly.pdbx_strand_id
1 'polypeptide(L)'
;MRMMRVSTILTLLLSGVLVACSSATQYQAAEKRGGYGYTETQLGKDRYRITFTGNSVTDKETVSDYALLRAAELTLQEGYDWFRLVARDNESKSRTSTSISGVNDFGGTRVYQRCGLLSCDTVVYDSPTRLSGGVASSTTRTSYQSSIEIKLGNDPMPDDAEAYDAQELASTLRRWMGQRDN
;
A
#
# COMPACT_ATOMS: atom_id res chain seq x y z
N MET A 1 36.40 48.17 -28.61
CA MET A 1 34.92 48.27 -28.72
C MET A 1 34.33 46.98 -28.20
N ARG A 2 33.57 47.09 -27.09
CA ARG A 2 32.58 46.19 -26.45
C ARG A 2 32.78 44.66 -26.38
N MET A 3 32.85 44.23 -25.12
CA MET A 3 32.48 42.95 -24.53
C MET A 3 31.06 42.50 -24.90
N MET A 4 30.83 41.18 -25.01
CA MET A 4 29.60 40.49 -24.57
C MET A 4 29.89 38.98 -24.54
N ARG A 5 30.39 38.43 -23.43
CA ARG A 5 29.61 37.71 -22.40
C ARG A 5 28.54 36.77 -22.98
N VAL A 6 29.00 35.63 -23.51
CA VAL A 6 28.18 34.42 -23.71
C VAL A 6 28.67 33.37 -22.72
N SER A 7 28.57 33.68 -21.44
CA SER A 7 28.89 32.76 -20.36
C SER A 7 27.90 32.98 -19.23
N THR A 8 26.65 32.64 -19.52
CA THR A 8 25.62 32.49 -18.49
C THR A 8 24.54 31.59 -19.05
N ILE A 9 24.31 30.49 -18.32
CA ILE A 9 23.09 29.68 -18.31
C ILE A 9 23.08 28.54 -19.36
N LEU A 10 24.13 27.70 -19.31
CA LEU A 10 24.04 26.27 -19.64
C LEU A 10 23.62 25.52 -18.37
N THR A 11 22.45 25.84 -17.82
CA THR A 11 21.84 25.15 -16.67
C THR A 11 20.37 24.94 -16.94
N LEU A 12 20.06 24.13 -17.94
CA LEU A 12 18.71 23.65 -18.16
C LEU A 12 18.82 22.23 -18.71
N LEU A 13 17.99 21.33 -18.17
CA LEU A 13 17.83 19.91 -18.53
C LEU A 13 18.53 18.89 -17.61
N LEU A 14 18.33 19.04 -16.30
CA LEU A 14 18.32 17.88 -15.39
C LEU A 14 16.96 17.77 -14.69
N SER A 15 15.88 17.76 -15.48
CA SER A 15 14.56 17.36 -15.00
C SER A 15 14.46 15.84 -15.11
N GLY A 16 14.99 15.14 -14.10
CA GLY A 16 14.76 13.72 -13.92
C GLY A 16 13.27 13.48 -13.71
N VAL A 17 12.62 12.90 -14.72
CA VAL A 17 11.26 12.40 -14.60
C VAL A 17 11.33 11.17 -13.69
N LEU A 18 11.09 11.36 -12.39
CA LEU A 18 10.81 10.25 -11.49
C LEU A 18 9.44 9.68 -11.90
N VAL A 19 9.47 8.70 -12.80
CA VAL A 19 8.34 7.82 -13.04
C VAL A 19 8.19 6.99 -11.76
N ALA A 20 7.30 7.43 -10.87
CA ALA A 20 6.82 6.62 -9.76
C ALA A 20 5.95 5.49 -10.34
N CYS A 21 6.59 4.51 -10.97
CA CYS A 21 5.93 3.24 -11.21
C CYS A 21 5.52 2.68 -9.85
N SER A 22 4.23 2.39 -9.69
CA SER A 22 3.69 1.70 -8.52
C SER A 22 4.31 0.31 -8.43
N SER A 23 5.50 0.19 -7.85
CA SER A 23 6.23 -1.06 -7.69
C SER A 23 5.64 -1.93 -6.58
N ALA A 24 6.03 -3.20 -6.57
CA ALA A 24 5.74 -4.09 -5.45
C ALA A 24 6.24 -3.49 -4.12
N THR A 25 5.60 -3.87 -3.02
CA THR A 25 6.00 -3.44 -1.68
C THR A 25 7.41 -3.91 -1.41
N GLN A 26 8.28 -2.94 -1.13
CA GLN A 26 9.66 -3.22 -0.75
C GLN A 26 9.72 -3.92 0.61
N TYR A 27 10.75 -4.74 0.78
CA TYR A 27 11.05 -5.37 2.06
C TYR A 27 11.54 -4.34 3.08
N GLN A 28 10.64 -3.91 3.97
CA GLN A 28 10.93 -2.93 5.01
C GLN A 28 9.99 -3.10 6.20
N ALA A 29 10.37 -2.52 7.34
CA ALA A 29 9.50 -2.45 8.51
C ALA A 29 8.29 -1.58 8.18
N ALA A 30 7.10 -1.99 8.63
CA ALA A 30 5.92 -1.17 8.47
C ALA A 30 5.98 0.06 9.39
N GLU A 31 5.72 1.25 8.84
CA GLU A 31 5.72 2.51 9.60
C GLU A 31 4.70 2.53 10.74
N LYS A 32 3.62 1.74 10.58
CA LYS A 32 2.56 1.57 11.58
C LYS A 32 2.06 0.14 11.55
N ARG A 33 1.47 -0.30 12.66
CA ARG A 33 0.84 -1.62 12.74
C ARG A 33 -0.25 -1.76 11.65
N GLY A 34 -0.13 -2.78 10.81
CA GLY A 34 -1.01 -3.01 9.66
C GLY A 34 -0.75 -2.10 8.45
N GLY A 35 0.35 -1.33 8.45
CA GLY A 35 0.90 -0.68 7.25
C GLY A 35 1.62 -1.67 6.34
N TYR A 36 2.03 -1.21 5.16
CA TYR A 36 2.81 -2.02 4.22
C TYR A 36 4.20 -2.30 4.78
N GLY A 37 4.68 -3.53 4.57
CA GLY A 37 5.95 -4.03 5.13
C GLY A 37 5.74 -5.08 6.21
N TYR A 38 6.82 -5.41 6.93
CA TYR A 38 6.80 -6.38 8.01
C TYR A 38 6.51 -5.74 9.38
N THR A 39 5.85 -6.51 10.23
CA THR A 39 5.67 -6.20 11.65
C THR A 39 5.96 -7.45 12.47
N GLU A 40 6.57 -7.25 13.64
CA GLU A 40 6.95 -8.32 14.55
C GLU A 40 6.21 -8.11 15.86
N THR A 41 5.75 -9.20 16.47
CA THR A 41 5.09 -9.17 17.76
C THR A 41 5.57 -10.37 18.56
N GLN A 42 6.27 -10.11 19.66
CA GLN A 42 6.65 -11.16 20.60
C GLN A 42 5.39 -11.66 21.32
N LEU A 43 5.12 -12.96 21.23
CA LEU A 43 4.00 -13.63 21.90
C LEU A 43 4.42 -14.38 23.16
N GLY A 44 5.72 -14.69 23.27
CA GLY A 44 6.33 -15.35 24.41
C GLY A 44 7.85 -15.26 24.33
N LYS A 45 8.54 -15.94 25.24
CA LYS A 45 10.01 -15.87 25.34
C LYS A 45 10.73 -16.34 24.07
N ASP A 46 10.19 -17.37 23.43
CA ASP A 46 10.73 -18.05 22.25
C ASP A 46 9.72 -18.07 21.09
N ARG A 47 8.66 -17.25 21.16
CA ARG A 47 7.55 -17.27 20.19
C ARG A 47 7.26 -15.88 19.67
N TYR A 48 7.23 -15.76 18.35
CA TYR A 48 7.02 -14.50 17.66
C TYR A 48 5.97 -14.67 16.59
N ARG A 49 5.17 -13.63 16.40
CA ARG A 49 4.30 -13.46 15.25
C ARG A 49 4.88 -12.43 14.32
N ILE A 50 5.02 -12.80 13.06
CA ILE A 50 5.51 -11.94 12.01
C ILE A 50 4.39 -11.76 11.00
N THR A 51 4.10 -10.52 10.64
CA THR A 51 3.08 -10.21 9.65
C THR A 51 3.66 -9.32 8.58
N PHE A 52 3.61 -9.78 7.33
CA PHE A 52 3.95 -8.98 6.15
C PHE A 52 2.69 -8.54 5.43
N THR A 53 2.59 -7.24 5.12
CA THR A 53 1.47 -6.67 4.36
C THR A 53 1.98 -6.09 3.05
N GLY A 54 1.52 -6.66 1.93
CA GLY A 54 1.80 -6.14 0.59
C GLY A 54 0.78 -5.09 0.15
N ASN A 55 1.17 -4.26 -0.82
CA ASN A 55 0.26 -3.39 -1.55
C ASN A 55 -0.56 -4.20 -2.58
N SER A 56 -1.39 -3.53 -3.38
CA SER A 56 -2.21 -4.19 -4.39
C SER A 56 -1.48 -4.65 -5.66
N VAL A 57 -0.16 -4.42 -5.73
CA VAL A 57 0.71 -4.84 -6.84
C VAL A 57 1.58 -6.03 -6.43
N THR A 58 1.75 -6.27 -5.12
CA THR A 58 2.61 -7.34 -4.61
C THR A 58 1.88 -8.67 -4.65
N ASP A 59 2.51 -9.68 -5.25
CA ASP A 59 1.95 -11.03 -5.31
C ASP A 59 1.87 -11.68 -3.92
N LYS A 60 0.89 -12.58 -3.75
CA LYS A 60 0.71 -13.37 -2.52
C LYS A 60 1.95 -14.19 -2.15
N GLU A 61 2.63 -14.73 -3.17
CA GLU A 61 3.85 -15.53 -2.99
C GLU A 61 4.95 -14.65 -2.38
N THR A 62 5.22 -13.49 -2.99
CA THR A 62 6.20 -12.51 -2.49
C THR A 62 5.91 -12.05 -1.07
N VAL A 63 4.64 -11.82 -0.73
CA VAL A 63 4.23 -11.49 0.66
C VAL A 63 4.54 -12.63 1.63
N SER A 64 4.32 -13.88 1.22
CA SER A 64 4.60 -15.07 2.04
C SER A 64 6.11 -15.29 2.18
N ASP A 65 6.87 -15.12 1.11
CA ASP A 65 8.33 -15.25 1.08
C ASP A 65 9.00 -14.19 1.96
N TYR A 66 8.52 -12.94 1.91
CA TYR A 66 9.04 -11.89 2.79
C TYR A 66 8.71 -12.14 4.26
N ALA A 67 7.55 -12.72 4.59
CA ALA A 67 7.24 -13.11 5.96
C ALA A 67 8.22 -14.19 6.45
N LEU A 68 8.50 -15.21 5.63
CA LEU A 68 9.46 -16.27 5.94
C LEU A 68 10.90 -15.77 6.05
N LEU A 69 11.31 -14.89 5.13
CA LEU A 69 12.62 -14.24 5.20
C LEU A 69 12.78 -13.49 6.52
N ARG A 70 11.74 -12.75 6.92
CA ARG A 70 11.79 -12.00 8.18
C ARG A 70 11.85 -12.90 9.40
N ALA A 71 11.19 -14.05 9.37
CA ALA A 71 11.33 -15.08 10.41
C ALA A 71 12.76 -15.56 10.56
N ALA A 72 13.39 -15.89 9.44
CA ALA A 72 14.78 -16.32 9.44
C ALA A 72 15.72 -15.23 9.99
N GLU A 73 15.56 -13.98 9.54
CA GLU A 73 16.37 -12.87 10.03
C GLU A 73 16.16 -12.57 11.52
N LEU A 74 14.91 -12.59 11.99
CA LEU A 74 14.60 -12.39 13.41
C LEU A 74 15.21 -13.49 14.28
N THR A 75 15.18 -14.74 13.80
CA THR A 75 15.77 -15.89 14.50
C THR A 75 17.27 -15.69 14.73
N LEU A 76 18.00 -15.33 13.67
CA LEU A 76 19.43 -15.02 13.75
C LEU A 76 19.71 -13.78 14.62
N GLN A 77 18.84 -12.78 14.56
CA GLN A 77 18.96 -11.55 15.34
C GLN A 77 18.77 -11.78 16.84
N GLU A 78 17.90 -12.71 17.23
CA GLU A 78 17.68 -13.15 18.62
C GLU A 78 18.75 -14.16 19.10
N GLY A 79 19.66 -14.57 18.21
CA GLY A 79 20.76 -15.49 18.53
C GLY A 79 20.37 -16.96 18.54
N TYR A 80 19.35 -17.34 17.77
CA TYR A 80 18.93 -18.73 17.58
C TYR A 80 19.35 -19.26 16.20
N ASP A 81 19.49 -20.59 16.10
CA ASP A 81 19.96 -21.26 14.89
C ASP A 81 18.81 -21.59 13.91
N TRP A 82 17.67 -22.02 14.46
CA TRP A 82 16.53 -22.49 13.68
C TRP A 82 15.21 -21.98 14.24
N PHE A 83 14.17 -22.01 13.41
CA PHE A 83 12.80 -21.75 13.86
C PHE A 83 11.84 -22.80 13.29
N ARG A 84 10.78 -23.08 14.04
CA ARG A 84 9.66 -23.90 13.59
C ARG A 84 8.46 -23.00 13.31
N LEU A 85 7.82 -23.21 12.17
CA LEU A 85 6.53 -22.61 11.85
C LEU A 85 5.43 -23.29 12.65
N VAL A 86 4.73 -22.55 13.50
CA VAL A 86 3.64 -23.07 14.35
C VAL A 86 2.27 -22.80 13.75
N ALA A 87 2.12 -21.65 13.10
CA ALA A 87 0.89 -21.30 12.41
C ALA A 87 1.19 -20.39 11.22
N ARG A 88 0.36 -20.50 10.19
CA ARG A 88 0.35 -19.60 9.03
C ARG A 88 -1.08 -19.21 8.70
N ASP A 89 -1.30 -17.92 8.60
CA ASP A 89 -2.54 -17.31 8.12
C ASP A 89 -2.21 -16.43 6.91
N ASN A 90 -2.93 -16.64 5.81
CA ASN A 90 -2.80 -15.85 4.60
C ASN A 90 -4.14 -15.20 4.29
N GLU A 91 -4.21 -13.89 4.49
CA GLU A 91 -5.41 -13.09 4.29
C GLU A 91 -5.30 -12.30 2.98
N SER A 92 -6.41 -12.20 2.25
CA SER A 92 -6.54 -11.27 1.12
C SER A 92 -7.54 -10.18 1.48
N LYS A 93 -7.11 -8.92 1.43
CA LYS A 93 -7.96 -7.74 1.66
C LYS A 93 -8.32 -7.11 0.32
N SER A 94 -9.57 -7.25 -0.09
CA SER A 94 -10.12 -6.56 -1.26
C SER A 94 -10.85 -5.30 -0.84
N ARG A 95 -10.50 -4.17 -1.44
CA ARG A 95 -11.19 -2.88 -1.26
C ARG A 95 -11.77 -2.44 -2.58
N THR A 96 -13.09 -2.33 -2.65
CA THR A 96 -13.79 -1.71 -3.78
C THR A 96 -14.09 -0.26 -3.44
N SER A 97 -13.61 0.66 -4.27
CA SER A 97 -13.95 2.08 -4.17
C SER A 97 -14.81 2.46 -5.36
N THR A 98 -16.00 2.98 -5.08
CA THR A 98 -16.93 3.48 -6.10
C THR A 98 -16.91 5.00 -6.06
N SER A 99 -16.49 5.62 -7.17
CA SER A 99 -16.63 7.04 -7.39
C SER A 99 -17.80 7.30 -8.32
N ILE A 100 -18.61 8.30 -7.98
CA ILE A 100 -19.72 8.74 -8.82
C ILE A 100 -19.36 10.12 -9.34
N SER A 101 -19.29 10.26 -10.66
CA SER A 101 -19.11 11.54 -11.33
C SER A 101 -20.39 11.88 -12.07
N GLY A 102 -21.06 12.97 -11.68
CA GLY A 102 -22.32 13.42 -12.29
C GLY A 102 -22.34 14.91 -12.51
N VAL A 103 -23.21 15.36 -13.41
CA VAL A 103 -23.51 16.79 -13.58
C VAL A 103 -24.67 17.15 -12.68
N ASN A 104 -24.45 18.11 -11.79
CA ASN A 104 -25.45 18.61 -10.86
C ASN A 104 -26.00 19.91 -11.42
N ASP A 105 -27.31 20.00 -11.58
CA ASP A 105 -27.99 21.28 -11.75
C ASP A 105 -28.26 21.85 -10.36
N PHE A 106 -27.51 22.90 -10.01
CA PHE A 106 -27.65 23.57 -8.73
C PHE A 106 -28.86 24.50 -8.75
N GLY A 107 -29.96 23.99 -8.20
CA GLY A 107 -31.18 24.74 -7.94
C GLY A 107 -30.97 25.88 -6.93
N GLY A 108 -31.80 26.92 -7.01
CA GLY A 108 -31.73 28.06 -6.10
C GLY A 108 -32.98 28.92 -6.14
N THR A 109 -33.22 29.62 -5.04
CA THR A 109 -34.35 30.54 -4.92
C THR A 109 -34.02 31.86 -5.61
N ARG A 110 -34.82 32.25 -6.60
CA ARG A 110 -34.75 33.54 -7.28
C ARG A 110 -35.98 34.36 -6.89
N VAL A 111 -35.75 35.53 -6.32
CA VAL A 111 -36.81 36.49 -6.03
C VAL A 111 -36.71 37.62 -7.02
N TYR A 112 -37.79 37.91 -7.74
CA TYR A 112 -37.85 39.07 -8.63
C TYR A 112 -39.20 39.76 -8.51
N GLN A 113 -39.20 41.08 -8.65
CA GLN A 113 -40.39 41.89 -8.55
C GLN A 113 -40.95 42.14 -9.94
N ARG A 114 -42.23 41.84 -10.15
CA ARG A 114 -42.97 42.14 -11.37
C ARG A 114 -43.85 43.33 -11.11
N CYS A 115 -43.52 44.44 -11.76
CA CYS A 115 -44.35 45.64 -11.76
C CYS A 115 -45.07 45.79 -13.10
N GLY A 116 -46.39 45.89 -13.03
CA GLY A 116 -47.25 46.36 -14.11
C GLY A 116 -47.54 47.87 -14.00
N LEU A 117 -48.47 48.36 -14.79
CA LEU A 117 -48.82 49.79 -14.85
C LEU A 117 -49.46 50.31 -13.55
N LEU A 118 -50.11 49.44 -12.76
CA LEU A 118 -50.89 49.82 -11.58
C LEU A 118 -50.56 48.99 -10.32
N SER A 119 -49.76 47.93 -10.41
CA SER A 119 -49.39 47.08 -9.27
C SER A 119 -47.98 46.51 -9.40
N CYS A 120 -47.37 46.19 -8.27
CA CYS A 120 -46.12 45.46 -8.19
C CYS A 120 -46.29 44.25 -7.27
N ASP A 121 -45.93 43.07 -7.77
CA ASP A 121 -46.02 41.82 -7.03
C ASP A 121 -44.63 41.16 -6.98
N THR A 122 -44.29 40.57 -5.85
CA THR A 122 -43.04 39.83 -5.69
C THR A 122 -43.27 38.37 -6.03
N VAL A 123 -42.45 37.85 -6.95
CA VAL A 123 -42.51 36.46 -7.38
C VAL A 123 -41.28 35.75 -6.85
N VAL A 124 -41.50 34.70 -6.08
CA VAL A 124 -40.47 33.80 -5.58
C VAL A 124 -40.50 32.55 -6.46
N TYR A 125 -39.41 32.30 -7.17
CA TYR A 125 -39.23 31.09 -7.97
C TYR A 125 -38.17 30.21 -7.32
N ASP A 126 -38.54 29.00 -6.95
CA ASP A 126 -37.62 28.02 -6.40
C ASP A 126 -37.33 26.94 -7.46
N SER A 127 -36.07 26.84 -7.91
CA SER A 127 -35.65 25.70 -8.71
C SER A 127 -35.04 24.63 -7.81
N PRO A 128 -35.54 23.38 -7.83
CA PRO A 128 -34.92 22.30 -7.08
C PRO A 128 -33.58 21.93 -7.72
N THR A 129 -32.63 21.53 -6.88
CA THR A 129 -31.40 20.85 -7.32
C THR A 129 -31.77 19.54 -8.01
N ARG A 130 -31.23 19.31 -9.22
CA ARG A 130 -31.46 18.08 -9.98
C ARG A 130 -30.14 17.40 -10.29
N LEU A 131 -30.06 16.11 -9.97
CA LEU A 131 -28.97 15.26 -10.41
C LEU A 131 -29.26 14.87 -11.87
N SER A 132 -28.51 15.41 -12.83
CA SER A 132 -28.76 15.19 -14.26
C SER A 132 -27.75 14.22 -14.85
N GLY A 133 -27.80 12.96 -14.41
CA GLY A 133 -26.95 11.89 -14.95
C GLY A 133 -25.55 11.86 -14.35
N GLY A 134 -24.99 10.66 -14.28
CA GLY A 134 -23.65 10.40 -13.79
C GLY A 134 -23.16 9.01 -14.16
N VAL A 135 -21.83 8.86 -14.20
CA VAL A 135 -21.15 7.58 -14.37
C VAL A 135 -20.61 7.13 -13.02
N ALA A 136 -20.95 5.91 -12.64
CA ALA A 136 -20.35 5.24 -11.49
C ALA A 136 -19.14 4.45 -11.97
N SER A 137 -17.95 4.78 -11.48
CA SER A 137 -16.73 4.00 -11.71
C SER A 137 -16.39 3.25 -10.43
N SER A 138 -16.26 1.93 -10.52
CA SER A 138 -15.84 1.10 -9.39
C SER A 138 -14.46 0.52 -9.68
N THR A 139 -13.50 0.79 -8.80
CA THR A 139 -12.15 0.20 -8.85
C THR A 139 -11.97 -0.71 -7.66
N THR A 140 -11.69 -1.99 -7.92
CA THR A 140 -11.37 -2.98 -6.89
C THR A 140 -9.86 -3.18 -6.82
N ARG A 141 -9.29 -3.09 -5.62
CA ARG A 141 -7.87 -3.35 -5.35
C ARG A 141 -7.74 -4.45 -4.28
N THR A 142 -7.05 -5.53 -4.63
CA THR A 142 -6.77 -6.63 -3.71
C THR A 142 -5.33 -6.54 -3.23
N SER A 143 -5.12 -6.51 -1.91
CA SER A 143 -3.82 -6.60 -1.26
C SER A 143 -3.72 -7.90 -0.46
N TYR A 144 -2.53 -8.46 -0.35
CA TYR A 144 -2.29 -9.69 0.41
C TYR A 144 -1.55 -9.42 1.72
N GLN A 145 -1.85 -10.21 2.73
CA GLN A 145 -1.20 -10.19 4.03
C GLN A 145 -0.87 -11.64 4.44
N SER A 146 0.36 -11.88 4.89
CA SER A 146 0.75 -13.17 5.46
C SER A 146 1.18 -12.97 6.90
N SER A 147 0.55 -13.72 7.81
CA SER A 147 0.87 -13.74 9.23
C SER A 147 1.35 -15.13 9.60
N ILE A 148 2.57 -15.23 10.10
CA ILE A 148 3.17 -16.49 10.55
C ILE A 148 3.51 -16.39 12.03
N GLU A 149 3.34 -17.50 12.73
CA GLU A 149 3.77 -17.67 14.10
C GLU A 149 4.91 -18.67 14.12
N ILE A 150 6.03 -18.26 14.72
CA ILE A 150 7.25 -19.06 14.77
C ILE A 150 7.65 -19.32 16.21
N LYS A 151 8.29 -20.46 16.42
CA LYS A 151 8.97 -20.81 17.66
C LYS A 151 10.46 -20.96 17.38
N LEU A 152 11.28 -20.23 18.12
CA LEU A 152 12.74 -20.23 17.97
C LEU A 152 13.36 -21.39 18.74
N GLY A 153 14.52 -21.86 18.28
CA GLY A 153 15.29 -22.90 18.96
C GLY A 153 16.75 -22.92 18.55
N ASN A 154 17.56 -23.53 19.41
CA ASN A 154 18.98 -23.79 19.18
C ASN A 154 19.21 -25.26 18.88
N ASP A 155 20.38 -25.59 18.37
CA ASP A 155 20.73 -26.96 18.07
C ASP A 155 20.52 -27.94 19.25
N PRO A 156 20.13 -29.20 18.97
CA PRO A 156 19.91 -29.75 17.63
C PRO A 156 18.56 -29.33 17.02
N MET A 157 18.55 -29.00 15.72
CA MET A 157 17.32 -28.80 14.96
C MET A 157 16.46 -30.08 14.96
N PRO A 158 15.14 -29.98 15.24
CA PRO A 158 14.23 -31.12 15.18
C PRO A 158 14.03 -31.58 13.73
N ASP A 159 13.91 -32.90 13.55
CA ASP A 159 13.55 -33.51 12.25
C ASP A 159 12.05 -33.35 11.99
N ASP A 160 11.67 -32.14 11.57
CA ASP A 160 10.30 -31.72 11.33
C ASP A 160 10.24 -30.91 10.02
N ALA A 161 9.27 -31.20 9.16
CA ALA A 161 9.10 -30.52 7.88
C ALA A 161 8.79 -29.02 8.03
N GLU A 162 8.30 -28.61 9.20
CA GLU A 162 7.97 -27.22 9.54
C GLU A 162 9.12 -26.51 10.27
N ALA A 163 10.26 -27.18 10.48
CA ALA A 163 11.47 -26.59 11.03
C ALA A 163 12.42 -26.16 9.90
N TYR A 164 12.97 -24.96 10.04
CA TYR A 164 13.86 -24.36 9.05
C TYR A 164 15.12 -23.83 9.73
N ASP A 165 16.27 -24.14 9.13
CA ASP A 165 17.53 -23.46 9.43
C ASP A 165 17.42 -22.00 8.98
N ALA A 166 17.68 -21.07 9.91
CA ALA A 166 17.46 -19.65 9.65
C ALA A 166 18.49 -19.09 8.66
N GLN A 167 19.74 -19.54 8.72
CA GLN A 167 20.79 -19.04 7.85
C GLN A 167 20.63 -19.54 6.41
N GLU A 168 20.38 -20.84 6.24
CA GLU A 168 20.17 -21.47 4.95
C GLU A 168 18.94 -20.89 4.26
N LEU A 169 17.80 -20.81 4.96
CA LEU A 169 16.56 -20.29 4.40
C LEU A 169 16.71 -18.82 3.98
N ALA A 170 17.29 -17.96 4.82
CA ALA A 170 17.51 -16.55 4.49
C ALA A 170 18.41 -16.39 3.26
N SER A 171 19.50 -17.17 3.18
CA SER A 171 20.42 -17.12 2.04
C SER A 171 19.74 -17.56 0.73
N THR A 172 18.88 -18.57 0.81
CA THR A 172 18.13 -19.08 -0.33
C THR A 172 17.10 -18.08 -0.79
N LEU A 173 16.24 -17.59 0.10
CA LEU A 173 15.21 -16.61 -0.25
C LEU A 173 15.82 -15.34 -0.86
N ARG A 174 16.88 -14.78 -0.26
CA ARG A 174 17.57 -13.60 -0.81
C ARG A 174 18.08 -13.82 -2.23
N ARG A 175 18.63 -15.00 -2.52
CA ARG A 175 19.10 -15.37 -3.86
C ARG A 175 17.95 -15.45 -4.87
N TRP A 176 16.86 -16.12 -4.50
CA TRP A 176 15.69 -16.27 -5.35
C TRP A 176 15.00 -14.94 -5.65
N MET A 177 14.85 -14.07 -4.65
CA MET A 177 14.23 -12.75 -4.85
C MET A 177 15.12 -11.84 -5.70
N GLY A 178 16.44 -11.85 -5.49
CA GLY A 178 17.37 -11.08 -6.32
C GLY A 178 17.38 -11.49 -7.81
N GLN A 179 16.94 -12.70 -8.15
CA GLN A 179 16.77 -13.15 -9.53
C GLN A 179 15.44 -12.71 -10.17
N ARG A 180 14.40 -12.37 -9.38
CA ARG A 180 13.11 -11.91 -9.93
C ARG A 180 13.12 -10.43 -10.34
N ASP A 181 14.05 -9.65 -9.78
CA ASP A 181 14.17 -8.22 -10.03
C ASP A 181 15.09 -7.88 -11.22
N ASN A 182 15.64 -8.88 -11.91
CA ASN A 182 16.65 -8.75 -12.97
C ASN A 182 16.19 -9.40 -14.28
#